data_AF-A0A1E5PE36-F1
#
_entry.id   AF-A0A1E5PE36-F1
#
_cell.length_a   1.000
_cell.length_b   1.000
_cell.length_c   1.000
_cell.angle_alpha   90.00
_cell.angle_beta   90.00
_cell.angle_gamma   90.00
#
_symmetry.space_group_name_H-M   'P 1'
#
loop_
_entity.id
_entity.type
_entity.pdbx_description
1 polymer ?
#
loop_
_entity_poly.entity_id
_entity_poly.type
_entity_poly.pdbx_seq_one_letter_code
_entity_poly.pdbx_strand_id
1 'polypeptide(L)'
;MSEPVTRERAGSRTRLVSGPGLLLVWLYGVMSVGAVSRSAYQIATEYDRAPLAYTLSAVAAVVYAFITYTLVRGGETARRAALVCCGAELLGVLVVGTWTVIEPSAFPDATVWSAFGKGYLFIPVLLPVTGVMWLRKARRRG
;
A
#
# COMPACT_ATOMS: atom_id res chain seq x y z
N MET A 1 -26.97 26.07 -39.76
CA MET A 1 -25.54 25.74 -39.59
C MET A 1 -25.39 25.18 -38.19
N SER A 2 -25.51 23.86 -38.05
CA SER A 2 -25.58 23.16 -36.77
C SER A 2 -24.24 22.47 -36.53
N GLU A 3 -23.47 22.93 -35.54
CA GLU A 3 -22.33 22.14 -35.06
C GLU A 3 -22.81 21.17 -33.97
N PRO A 4 -22.58 19.85 -34.11
CA PRO A 4 -22.71 18.94 -33.00
C PRO A 4 -21.47 19.15 -32.12
N VAL A 5 -21.62 19.83 -30.98
CA VAL A 5 -20.57 19.80 -29.95
C VAL A 5 -20.46 18.36 -29.50
N THR A 6 -19.42 17.70 -30.01
CA THR A 6 -18.97 16.39 -29.58
C THR A 6 -18.71 16.51 -28.08
N ARG A 7 -19.66 16.06 -27.25
CA ARG A 7 -19.39 15.78 -25.84
C ARG A 7 -18.35 14.69 -25.85
N GLU A 8 -17.10 15.13 -25.76
CA GLU A 8 -15.94 14.31 -25.52
C GLU A 8 -16.31 13.34 -24.39
N ARG A 9 -16.42 12.05 -24.74
CA ARG A 9 -16.52 10.97 -23.77
C ARG A 9 -15.17 10.96 -23.04
N ALA A 10 -14.97 11.89 -22.11
CA ALA A 10 -13.94 11.82 -21.12
C ALA A 10 -14.18 10.49 -20.40
N GLY A 11 -13.34 9.51 -20.75
CA GLY A 11 -13.53 8.12 -20.41
C GLY A 11 -13.94 8.00 -18.95
N SER A 12 -15.02 7.25 -18.73
CA SER A 12 -15.44 6.76 -17.42
C SER A 12 -14.30 5.93 -16.83
N ARG A 13 -13.25 6.60 -16.34
CA ARG A 13 -12.33 6.06 -15.36
C ARG A 13 -13.22 5.85 -14.15
N THR A 14 -13.74 4.63 -14.02
CA THR A 14 -14.52 4.16 -12.89
C THR A 14 -13.87 4.74 -11.64
N ARG A 15 -14.54 5.71 -11.00
CA ARG A 15 -13.94 6.55 -9.96
C ARG A 15 -13.67 5.70 -8.73
N LEU A 16 -12.54 4.99 -8.69
CA LEU A 16 -12.02 4.44 -7.44
C LEU A 16 -11.68 5.59 -6.47
N VAL A 17 -11.43 6.79 -7.02
CA VAL A 17 -11.17 8.05 -6.29
C VAL A 17 -12.48 8.79 -5.93
N SER A 18 -13.51 8.09 -5.49
CA SER A 18 -14.75 8.73 -4.99
C SER A 18 -15.25 8.02 -3.74
N GLY A 19 -15.53 8.79 -2.69
CA GLY A 19 -15.93 8.26 -1.37
C GLY A 19 -14.76 7.60 -0.61
N PRO A 20 -14.97 6.45 0.06
CA PRO A 20 -13.96 5.80 0.91
C PRO A 20 -12.66 5.39 0.18
N GLY A 21 -12.70 5.22 -1.14
CA GLY A 21 -11.51 4.89 -1.94
C GLY A 21 -10.48 6.02 -2.00
N LEU A 22 -10.91 7.28 -1.88
CA LEU A 22 -10.00 8.43 -1.78
C LEU A 22 -9.19 8.38 -0.48
N LEU A 23 -9.82 7.98 0.64
CA LEU A 23 -9.11 7.81 1.91
C LEU A 23 -8.08 6.69 1.82
N LEU A 24 -8.41 5.57 1.18
CA LEU A 24 -7.46 4.48 0.95
C LEU A 24 -6.26 4.95 0.13
N VAL A 25 -6.49 5.66 -0.98
CA VAL A 25 -5.41 6.24 -1.80
C VAL A 25 -4.54 7.19 -0.96
N TRP A 26 -5.15 8.05 -0.15
CA TRP A 26 -4.41 8.97 0.72
C TRP A 26 -3.54 8.24 1.74
N LEU A 27 -4.10 7.27 2.46
CA LEU A 27 -3.37 6.52 3.48
C LEU A 27 -2.24 5.70 2.87
N TYR A 28 -2.50 4.99 1.76
CA TYR A 28 -1.45 4.28 1.02
C TYR A 28 -0.39 5.23 0.48
N GLY A 29 -0.77 6.41 0.00
CA GLY A 29 0.16 7.43 -0.47
C GLY A 29 1.08 7.94 0.64
N VAL A 30 0.52 8.29 1.80
CA VAL A 30 1.30 8.74 2.97
C VAL A 30 2.23 7.64 3.47
N MET A 31 1.73 6.41 3.58
CA MET A 31 2.55 5.25 3.97
C MET A 31 3.66 4.98 2.95
N SER A 32 3.39 5.12 1.66
CA SER A 32 4.38 4.96 0.60
C SER A 32 5.50 5.99 0.75
N VAL A 33 5.16 7.27 0.86
CA VAL A 33 6.16 8.34 1.01
C VAL A 33 6.97 8.12 2.29
N GLY A 34 6.31 7.88 3.43
CA GLY A 34 7.00 7.64 4.69
C GLY A 34 7.92 6.41 4.66
N ALA A 35 7.46 5.31 4.07
CA ALA A 35 8.25 4.09 3.93
C ALA A 35 9.44 4.30 2.97
N VAL A 36 9.23 4.93 1.81
CA VAL A 36 10.30 5.22 0.83
C VAL A 36 11.35 6.13 1.47
N SER A 37 10.95 7.26 2.06
CA SER A 37 11.89 8.21 2.67
C SER A 37 12.70 7.56 3.78
N ARG A 38 12.05 6.82 4.67
CA ARG A 38 12.73 6.10 5.76
C ARG A 38 13.71 5.06 5.22
N SER A 39 13.27 4.22 4.28
CA SER A 39 14.11 3.14 3.74
C SER A 39 15.29 3.70 2.96
N ALA A 40 15.07 4.75 2.16
CA ALA A 40 16.13 5.40 1.40
C ALA A 40 17.19 6.02 2.31
N TYR A 41 16.77 6.71 3.38
CA TYR A 41 17.69 7.25 4.39
C TYR A 41 18.47 6.13 5.07
N GLN A 42 17.78 5.15 5.63
CA GLN A 42 18.40 4.04 6.38
C GLN A 42 19.36 3.21 5.54
N ILE A 43 19.02 2.93 4.27
CA ILE A 43 19.93 2.22 3.35
C ILE A 43 21.13 3.10 2.98
N ALA A 44 20.97 4.40 2.85
CA ALA A 44 22.07 5.29 2.48
C ALA A 44 23.06 5.56 3.63
N THR A 45 22.58 5.61 4.88
CA THR A 45 23.39 6.05 6.03
C THR A 45 23.78 4.93 6.98
N GLU A 46 22.97 3.88 7.09
CA GLU A 46 23.04 2.92 8.20
C GLU A 46 22.96 1.46 7.75
N TYR A 47 23.11 1.15 6.45
CA TYR A 47 22.82 -0.18 5.89
C TYR A 47 23.40 -1.36 6.69
N ASP A 48 24.64 -1.22 7.15
CA ASP A 48 25.37 -2.27 7.89
C ASP A 48 24.81 -2.53 9.30
N ARG A 49 23.98 -1.62 9.83
CA ARG A 49 23.41 -1.70 11.18
C ARG A 49 22.27 -2.71 11.27
N ALA A 50 21.40 -2.73 10.27
CA ALA A 50 20.22 -3.60 10.25
C ALA A 50 19.75 -3.89 8.81
N PRO A 51 20.59 -4.57 7.99
CA PRO A 51 20.35 -4.71 6.55
C PRO A 51 19.03 -5.42 6.24
N LEU A 52 18.65 -6.42 7.06
CA LEU A 52 17.39 -7.14 6.93
C LEU A 52 16.19 -6.23 7.21
N ALA A 53 16.24 -5.42 8.28
CA ALA A 53 15.16 -4.52 8.65
C ALA A 53 14.90 -3.44 7.58
N TYR A 54 15.98 -2.90 7.00
CA TYR A 54 15.89 -1.84 6.01
C TYR A 54 15.45 -2.39 4.65
N THR A 55 15.91 -3.59 4.28
CA THR A 55 15.45 -4.27 3.06
C THR A 55 13.95 -4.58 3.14
N LEU A 56 13.45 -5.09 4.27
CA LEU A 56 12.02 -5.32 4.46
C LEU A 56 11.21 -4.02 4.41
N SER A 57 11.74 -2.92 4.93
CA SER A 57 11.10 -1.61 4.84
C SER A 57 11.08 -1.10 3.39
N ALA A 58 12.14 -1.32 2.61
CA ALA A 58 12.17 -0.98 1.19
C ALA A 58 11.18 -1.82 0.38
N VAL A 59 11.05 -3.13 0.67
CA VAL A 59 10.03 -3.99 0.07
C VAL A 59 8.63 -3.46 0.40
N ALA A 60 8.36 -3.11 1.66
CA ALA A 60 7.09 -2.51 2.05
C ALA A 60 6.79 -1.22 1.27
N ALA A 61 7.80 -0.36 1.11
CA ALA A 61 7.68 0.88 0.36
C ALA A 61 7.29 0.64 -1.12
N VAL A 62 7.89 -0.36 -1.77
CA VAL A 62 7.53 -0.76 -3.15
C VAL A 62 6.10 -1.27 -3.22
N VAL A 63 5.70 -2.13 -2.28
CA VAL A 63 4.33 -2.68 -2.21
C VAL A 63 3.31 -1.56 -2.06
N TYR A 64 3.50 -0.63 -1.13
CA TYR A 64 2.58 0.48 -0.91
C TYR A 64 2.51 1.42 -2.12
N ALA A 65 3.66 1.71 -2.75
CA ALA A 65 3.70 2.55 -3.93
C ALA A 65 2.91 1.91 -5.08
N PHE A 66 3.03 0.60 -5.26
CA PHE A 66 2.31 -0.13 -6.28
C PHE A 66 0.79 -0.20 -5.99
N ILE A 67 0.39 -0.39 -4.73
CA ILE A 67 -1.03 -0.32 -4.33
C ILE A 67 -1.58 1.07 -4.60
N THR A 68 -0.87 2.13 -4.21
CA THR A 68 -1.25 3.52 -4.48
C THR A 68 -1.44 3.75 -5.98
N TYR A 69 -0.46 3.34 -6.78
CA TYR A 69 -0.49 3.49 -8.24
C TYR A 69 -1.68 2.77 -8.88
N THR A 70 -1.95 1.53 -8.48
CA THR A 70 -3.08 0.74 -9.00
C THR A 70 -4.43 1.33 -8.61
N LEU A 71 -4.57 1.83 -7.38
CA LEU A 71 -5.78 2.52 -6.92
C LEU A 71 -6.03 3.82 -7.67
N VAL A 72 -4.99 4.61 -7.94
CA VAL A 72 -5.07 5.87 -8.71
C VAL A 72 -5.43 5.61 -10.17
N ARG A 73 -4.84 4.58 -10.79
CA ARG A 73 -5.06 4.28 -12.22
C ARG A 73 -6.49 3.84 -12.51
N GLY A 74 -7.11 3.10 -11.59
CA GLY A 74 -8.49 2.61 -11.76
C GLY A 74 -8.63 1.49 -12.80
N GLY A 75 -9.80 0.83 -12.81
CA GLY A 75 -10.14 -0.25 -13.74
C GLY A 75 -10.05 -1.66 -13.15
N GLU A 76 -10.62 -2.65 -13.85
CA GLU A 76 -10.77 -4.02 -13.31
C GLU A 76 -9.44 -4.78 -13.19
N THR A 77 -8.50 -4.58 -14.12
CA THR A 77 -7.15 -5.16 -14.05
C THR A 77 -6.35 -4.55 -12.89
N ALA A 78 -6.38 -3.22 -12.74
CA ALA A 78 -5.76 -2.54 -11.61
C ALA A 78 -6.37 -2.96 -10.27
N ARG A 79 -7.69 -3.20 -10.24
CA ARG A 79 -8.40 -3.71 -9.04
C ARG A 79 -7.93 -5.11 -8.63
N ARG A 80 -7.71 -6.01 -9.59
CA ARG A 80 -7.16 -7.35 -9.35
C ARG A 80 -5.72 -7.27 -8.84
N ALA A 81 -4.89 -6.43 -9.46
CA ALA A 81 -3.53 -6.18 -9.01
C ALA A 81 -3.49 -5.65 -7.56
N ALA A 82 -4.31 -4.64 -7.26
CA ALA A 82 -4.44 -4.09 -5.91
C ALA A 82 -4.84 -5.15 -4.87
N LEU A 83 -5.74 -6.08 -5.22
CA LEU A 83 -6.12 -7.18 -4.33
C LEU A 83 -4.95 -8.13 -4.04
N VAL A 84 -4.17 -8.50 -5.06
CA VAL A 84 -2.97 -9.34 -4.89
C VAL A 84 -1.96 -8.62 -4.01
N CYS A 85 -1.73 -7.34 -4.24
CA CYS A 85 -0.79 -6.54 -3.45
C CYS A 85 -1.25 -6.35 -2.00
N CYS A 86 -2.54 -6.10 -1.74
CA CYS A 86 -3.07 -6.08 -0.38
C CYS A 86 -2.89 -7.45 0.32
N GLY A 87 -3.03 -8.56 -0.42
CA GLY A 87 -2.75 -9.90 0.10
C GLY A 87 -1.26 -10.09 0.45
N ALA A 88 -0.37 -9.65 -0.43
CA ALA A 88 1.08 -9.71 -0.22
C ALA A 88 1.52 -8.81 0.94
N GLU A 89 0.95 -7.62 1.06
CA GLU A 89 1.15 -6.72 2.19
C GLU A 89 0.70 -7.36 3.50
N LEU A 90 -0.52 -7.90 3.56
CA LEU A 90 -1.02 -8.55 4.77
C LEU A 90 -0.14 -9.73 5.16
N LEU A 91 0.30 -10.53 4.19
CA LEU A 91 1.24 -11.62 4.43
C LEU A 91 2.57 -11.11 4.97
N GLY A 92 3.14 -10.06 4.36
CA GLY A 92 4.38 -9.43 4.80
C GLY A 92 4.27 -8.91 6.24
N VAL A 93 3.18 -8.23 6.57
CA VAL A 93 2.93 -7.70 7.91
C VAL A 93 2.79 -8.80 8.94
N LEU A 94 2.10 -9.90 8.61
CA LEU A 94 1.93 -11.02 9.53
C LEU A 94 3.25 -11.79 9.72
N VAL A 95 3.98 -12.07 8.63
CA VAL A 95 5.24 -12.81 8.69
C VAL A 95 6.32 -12.00 9.41
N VAL A 96 6.56 -10.76 8.98
CA VAL A 96 7.57 -9.89 9.61
C VAL A 96 7.15 -9.47 11.01
N GLY A 97 5.87 -9.15 11.21
CA GLY A 97 5.33 -8.85 12.54
C GLY A 97 5.55 -10.00 13.52
N THR A 98 5.24 -11.22 13.12
CA THR A 98 5.46 -12.43 13.94
C THR A 98 6.94 -12.67 14.18
N TRP A 99 7.78 -12.58 13.14
CA TRP A 99 9.22 -12.77 13.26
C TRP A 99 9.85 -11.77 14.23
N THR A 100 9.47 -10.49 14.14
CA THR A 100 9.99 -9.45 15.05
C THR A 100 9.56 -9.64 16.51
N VAL A 101 8.50 -10.43 16.78
CA VAL A 101 8.06 -10.77 18.13
C VAL A 101 8.75 -12.03 18.65
N ILE A 102 8.94 -13.04 17.79
CA ILE A 102 9.56 -14.33 18.16
C ILE A 102 11.08 -14.18 18.31
N GLU A 103 11.73 -13.47 17.40
CA GLU A 103 13.18 -13.27 17.39
C GLU A 103 13.51 -11.78 17.33
N PRO A 104 13.33 -11.01 18.43
CA PRO A 104 13.68 -9.60 18.47
C PRO A 104 15.17 -9.35 18.20
N SER A 105 16.04 -10.32 18.55
CA SER A 105 17.50 -10.18 18.39
C SER A 105 17.96 -10.10 16.93
N ALA A 106 17.18 -10.69 16.00
CA ALA A 106 17.45 -10.62 14.57
C ALA A 106 17.12 -9.24 13.95
N PHE A 107 16.47 -8.36 14.72
CA PHE A 107 16.05 -7.03 14.28
C PHE A 107 16.67 -5.95 15.18
N PRO A 108 17.88 -5.47 14.88
CA PRO A 108 18.49 -4.35 15.59
C PRO A 108 17.66 -3.08 15.49
N ASP A 109 16.89 -2.94 14.41
CA ASP A 109 15.96 -1.84 14.16
C ASP A 109 14.57 -2.33 13.74
N ALA A 110 13.56 -1.51 14.06
CA ALA A 110 12.18 -1.75 13.67
C ALA A 110 11.94 -1.48 12.18
N THR A 111 11.19 -2.36 11.53
CA THR A 111 10.66 -2.21 10.17
C THR A 111 9.29 -1.54 10.18
N VAL A 112 8.79 -1.18 8.99
CA VAL A 112 7.40 -0.75 8.82
C VAL A 112 6.38 -1.80 9.31
N TRP A 113 6.73 -3.08 9.24
CA TRP A 113 5.86 -4.19 9.59
C TRP A 113 6.10 -4.75 11.00
N SER A 114 7.07 -4.22 11.74
CA SER A 114 7.44 -4.73 13.06
C SER A 114 6.28 -4.69 14.05
N ALA A 115 6.12 -5.78 14.80
CA ALA A 115 5.00 -6.03 15.71
C ALA A 115 3.64 -5.69 15.06
N PHE A 116 3.44 -6.15 13.82
CA PHE A 116 2.22 -5.93 13.04
C PHE A 116 1.94 -4.45 12.71
N GLY A 117 2.99 -3.63 12.62
CA GLY A 117 2.87 -2.20 12.35
C GLY A 117 2.47 -1.39 13.58
N LYS A 118 2.79 -1.86 14.80
CA LYS A 118 2.50 -1.15 16.07
C LYS A 118 3.03 0.28 16.07
N GLY A 119 4.22 0.51 15.51
CA GLY A 119 4.82 1.85 15.38
C GLY A 119 4.02 2.81 14.46
N TYR A 120 3.08 2.28 13.69
CA TYR A 120 2.20 3.01 12.79
C TYR A 120 0.73 2.81 13.20
N LEU A 121 0.43 2.58 14.47
CA LEU A 121 -0.94 2.37 14.97
C LEU A 121 -1.69 1.22 14.27
N PHE A 122 -0.98 0.16 13.89
CA PHE A 122 -1.51 -1.00 13.14
C PHE A 122 -2.07 -0.67 11.75
N ILE A 123 -1.78 0.54 11.22
CA ILE A 123 -2.15 0.94 9.85
C ILE A 123 -1.74 -0.11 8.81
N PRO A 124 -0.53 -0.71 8.84
CA PRO A 124 -0.12 -1.76 7.89
C PRO A 124 -1.01 -3.00 7.88
N VAL A 125 -1.74 -3.32 8.96
CA VAL A 125 -2.71 -4.42 8.98
C VAL A 125 -4.08 -3.94 8.51
N LEU A 126 -4.50 -2.77 8.98
CA LEU A 126 -5.83 -2.23 8.71
C LEU A 126 -6.01 -1.87 7.23
N LEU A 127 -4.98 -1.33 6.58
CA LEU A 127 -5.03 -0.94 5.18
C LEU A 127 -5.30 -2.08 4.19
N PRO A 128 -4.58 -3.21 4.22
CA PRO A 128 -4.85 -4.30 3.29
C PRO A 128 -6.20 -4.95 3.56
N VAL A 129 -6.62 -5.07 4.83
CA VAL A 129 -7.95 -5.60 5.17
C VAL A 129 -9.06 -4.71 4.63
N THR A 130 -9.00 -3.40 4.91
CA THR A 130 -9.99 -2.43 4.43
C THR A 130 -9.96 -2.30 2.90
N GLY A 131 -8.78 -2.31 2.29
CA GLY A 131 -8.57 -2.34 0.85
C GLY A 131 -9.26 -3.53 0.20
N VAL A 132 -9.02 -4.76 0.69
CA VAL A 132 -9.66 -5.97 0.17
C VAL A 132 -11.19 -5.91 0.31
N MET A 133 -11.71 -5.50 1.47
CA MET A 133 -13.16 -5.36 1.67
C MET A 133 -13.79 -4.37 0.70
N TRP A 134 -13.17 -3.20 0.54
CA TRP A 134 -13.69 -2.14 -0.32
C TRP A 134 -13.61 -2.53 -1.80
N LEU A 135 -12.47 -3.07 -2.25
CA LEU A 135 -12.29 -3.58 -3.61
C LEU A 135 -13.32 -4.67 -3.92
N ARG A 136 -13.58 -5.62 -2.99
CA ARG A 136 -14.62 -6.64 -3.13
C ARG A 136 -16.03 -6.06 -3.22
N LYS A 137 -16.35 -5.03 -2.42
CA LYS A 137 -17.66 -4.38 -2.41
C LYS A 137 -17.92 -3.59 -3.71
N ALA A 138 -16.90 -2.94 -4.26
CA ALA A 138 -17.00 -2.24 -5.55
C ALA A 138 -17.39 -3.19 -6.69
N ARG A 139 -16.91 -4.44 -6.68
CA ARG A 139 -17.26 -5.47 -7.69
C ARG A 139 -18.71 -5.92 -7.65
N ARG A 140 -19.41 -5.76 -6.52
CA ARG A 140 -20.84 -6.12 -6.42
C ARG A 140 -21.77 -5.02 -6.93
N ARG A 141 -21.23 -3.82 -7.20
CA ARG A 141 -22.01 -2.62 -7.60
C ARG A 141 -21.83 -2.24 -9.08
N GLY A 142 -20.89 -2.88 -9.78
CA GLY A 142 -20.70 -2.75 -11.23
C GLY A 142 -21.02 -4.07 -11.90
#